data_AF-A0A7V8EJ06-F1
#
_entry.id   AF-A0A7V8EJ06-F1
#
_cell.length_a   1.000
_cell.length_b   1.000
_cell.length_c   1.000
_cell.angle_alpha   90.00
_cell.angle_beta   90.00
_cell.angle_gamma   90.00
#
_symmetry.space_group_name_H-M   'P 1'
#
loop_
_entity.id
_entity.type
_entity.pdbx_description
1 polymer ?
#
loop_
_entity_poly.entity_id
_entity_poly.type
_entity_poly.pdbx_seq_one_letter_code
_entity_poly.pdbx_strand_id
1 'polypeptide(L)'
;MSFFTSKRTPKEQIESGRLTFLLALKLSRLAYQVSKRKLQQFYIPTLVLIAVVLAVSKFLHSEGREFADYAGISMMLFAFYSWAAIQFYWSGIAIEFLGHANAMFGPKTRDTALECSLEGKPFDLVQTSKMLGEYADSRYAKSVGGTPKA
;
A
#
# COMPACT_ATOMS: atom_id res chain seq x y z
N MET A 1 -21.05 30.92 -4.31
CA MET A 1 -20.63 29.91 -3.32
C MET A 1 -19.96 28.75 -4.05
N SER A 2 -18.63 28.70 -4.05
CA SER A 2 -17.85 27.66 -4.71
C SER A 2 -17.87 26.38 -3.87
N PHE A 3 -18.77 25.46 -4.21
CA PHE A 3 -18.87 24.11 -3.63
C PHE A 3 -17.98 23.09 -4.36
N PHE A 4 -16.96 23.56 -5.10
CA PHE A 4 -15.91 22.67 -5.57
C PHE A 4 -15.02 22.33 -4.39
N THR A 5 -15.39 21.27 -3.69
CA THR A 5 -14.53 20.52 -2.78
C THR A 5 -13.15 20.40 -3.41
N SER A 6 -12.19 21.15 -2.89
CA SER A 6 -10.77 20.95 -3.15
C SER A 6 -10.51 19.45 -3.10
N LYS A 7 -10.02 18.86 -4.21
CA LYS A 7 -9.59 17.46 -4.21
C LYS A 7 -8.53 17.35 -3.11
N ARG A 8 -8.88 16.73 -1.98
CA ARG A 8 -7.97 16.53 -0.85
C ARG A 8 -6.63 16.03 -1.36
N THR A 9 -5.55 16.66 -0.92
CA THR A 9 -4.21 16.26 -1.37
C THR A 9 -3.94 14.82 -0.92
N PRO A 10 -3.10 14.04 -1.64
CA PRO A 10 -2.75 12.69 -1.23
C PRO A 10 -2.22 12.59 0.21
N LYS A 11 -1.53 13.64 0.67
CA LYS A 11 -1.02 13.76 2.04
C LYS A 11 -2.17 13.86 3.05
N GLU A 12 -3.12 14.77 2.83
CA GLU A 12 -4.32 14.91 3.67
C GLU A 12 -5.18 13.63 3.71
N GLN A 13 -5.24 12.88 2.60
CA GLN A 13 -5.98 11.62 2.57
C GLN A 13 -5.33 10.53 3.43
N ILE A 14 -3.99 10.47 3.42
CA ILE A 14 -3.24 9.54 4.28
C ILE A 14 -3.38 9.95 5.75
N GLU A 15 -3.28 11.23 6.07
CA GLU A 15 -3.37 11.74 7.45
C GLU A 15 -4.79 11.62 8.03
N SER A 16 -5.82 11.82 7.20
CA SER A 16 -7.21 11.62 7.62
C SER A 16 -7.67 10.16 7.63
N GLY A 17 -6.83 9.22 7.16
CA GLY A 17 -7.17 7.79 7.02
C GLY A 17 -8.25 7.50 5.97
N ARG A 18 -8.74 8.53 5.24
CA ARG A 18 -9.78 8.41 4.22
C ARG A 18 -9.15 8.38 2.83
N LEU A 19 -8.68 7.20 2.45
CA LEU A 19 -8.04 6.98 1.16
C LEU A 19 -9.08 6.80 0.06
N THR A 20 -8.90 7.50 -1.05
CA THR A 20 -9.61 7.15 -2.29
C THR A 20 -9.08 5.83 -2.82
N PHE A 21 -9.92 5.01 -3.45
CA PHE A 21 -9.48 3.72 -4.02
C PHE A 21 -8.28 3.85 -4.99
N LEU A 22 -8.27 4.88 -5.83
CA LEU A 22 -7.14 5.17 -6.72
C LEU A 22 -5.83 5.42 -5.96
N LEU A 23 -5.90 6.12 -4.83
CA LEU A 23 -4.75 6.35 -3.98
C LEU A 23 -4.32 5.07 -3.27
N ALA A 24 -5.28 4.29 -2.75
CA ALA A 24 -5.02 2.99 -2.13
C ALA A 24 -4.35 2.01 -3.10
N LEU A 25 -4.71 2.04 -4.39
CA LEU A 25 -4.08 1.23 -5.43
C LEU A 25 -2.63 1.66 -5.70
N LYS A 26 -2.36 2.98 -5.79
CA LYS A 26 -0.99 3.50 -5.89
C LYS A 26 -0.14 3.15 -4.66
N LEU A 27 -0.74 3.24 -3.46
CA LEU A 27 -0.07 2.83 -2.22
C LEU A 27 0.16 1.32 -2.17
N SER A 28 -0.76 0.50 -2.68
CA SER A 28 -0.56 -0.95 -2.77
C SER A 28 0.63 -1.32 -3.65
N ARG A 29 0.86 -0.56 -4.73
CA ARG A 29 2.10 -0.68 -5.54
C ARG A 29 3.34 -0.36 -4.71
N LEU A 30 3.32 0.72 -3.93
CA LEU A 30 4.42 1.06 -3.03
C LEU A 30 4.68 -0.08 -2.05
N ALA A 31 3.63 -0.59 -1.38
CA ALA A 31 3.70 -1.71 -0.45
C ALA A 31 4.36 -2.94 -1.09
N TYR A 32 4.00 -3.26 -2.34
CA TYR A 32 4.59 -4.37 -3.08
C TYR A 32 6.07 -4.16 -3.39
N GLN A 33 6.48 -2.93 -3.70
CA GLN A 33 7.88 -2.60 -3.99
C GLN A 33 8.75 -2.68 -2.73
N VAL A 34 8.26 -2.16 -1.60
CA VAL A 34 9.02 -2.08 -0.34
C VAL A 34 8.99 -3.38 0.47
N SER A 35 8.00 -4.25 0.23
CA SER A 35 7.90 -5.50 0.96
C SER A 35 9.00 -6.49 0.59
N LYS A 36 9.73 -6.95 1.62
CA LYS A 36 10.69 -8.07 1.51
C LYS A 36 9.99 -9.43 1.46
N ARG A 37 8.77 -9.54 1.99
CA ARG A 37 8.02 -10.80 2.15
C ARG A 37 6.84 -10.87 1.17
N LYS A 38 7.11 -10.66 -0.11
CA LYS A 38 6.09 -10.58 -1.17
C LYS A 38 5.22 -11.84 -1.24
N LEU A 39 5.85 -13.02 -1.10
CA LEU A 39 5.17 -14.32 -1.06
C LEU A 39 4.05 -14.33 -0.01
N GLN A 40 4.37 -13.94 1.22
CA GLN A 40 3.43 -14.00 2.33
C GLN A 40 2.38 -12.90 2.29
N GLN A 41 2.76 -11.67 1.91
CA GLN A 41 1.87 -10.51 2.02
C GLN A 41 0.98 -10.28 0.80
N PHE A 42 1.35 -10.81 -0.37
CA PHE A 42 0.61 -10.57 -1.62
C PHE A 42 0.18 -11.86 -2.30
N TYR A 43 1.12 -12.78 -2.55
CA TYR A 43 0.81 -13.98 -3.31
C TYR A 43 -0.10 -14.95 -2.54
N ILE A 44 0.19 -15.26 -1.27
CA ILE A 44 -0.64 -16.16 -0.47
C ILE A 44 -2.09 -15.64 -0.35
N PRO A 45 -2.36 -14.38 0.07
CA PRO A 45 -3.73 -13.86 0.13
C PRO A 45 -4.45 -13.93 -1.23
N THR A 46 -3.75 -13.66 -2.33
CA THR A 46 -4.33 -13.72 -3.67
C THR A 46 -4.69 -15.16 -4.05
N LEU A 47 -3.80 -16.12 -3.77
CA LEU A 47 -4.07 -17.55 -4.02
C LEU A 47 -5.25 -18.06 -3.18
N VAL A 48 -5.33 -17.66 -1.90
CA VAL A 48 -6.46 -17.99 -1.03
C VAL A 48 -7.75 -17.43 -1.61
N LEU A 49 -7.74 -16.17 -2.07
CA LEU A 49 -8.91 -15.55 -2.68
C LEU A 49 -9.37 -16.29 -3.95
N ILE A 50 -8.44 -16.66 -4.82
CA ILE A 50 -8.75 -17.45 -6.03
C ILE A 50 -9.34 -18.81 -5.64
N ALA A 51 -8.74 -19.50 -4.66
CA ALA A 51 -9.24 -20.78 -4.19
C ALA A 51 -10.67 -20.69 -3.62
N VAL A 52 -10.97 -19.65 -2.84
CA VAL A 52 -12.32 -19.39 -2.30
C VAL A 52 -13.32 -19.16 -3.43
N VAL A 53 -12.98 -18.35 -4.43
CA VAL A 53 -13.85 -18.07 -5.59
C VAL A 53 -14.16 -19.34 -6.37
N LEU A 54 -13.15 -20.18 -6.61
CA LEU A 54 -13.34 -21.47 -7.28
C LEU A 54 -14.19 -22.43 -6.44
N ALA A 55 -13.98 -22.46 -5.12
CA ALA A 55 -14.75 -23.30 -4.21
C ALA A 55 -16.23 -22.87 -4.17
N VAL A 56 -16.52 -21.57 -4.08
CA VAL A 56 -17.88 -21.03 -4.10
C VAL A 56 -18.55 -21.29 -5.44
N SER A 57 -17.85 -21.05 -6.54
CA SER A 57 -18.37 -21.34 -7.89
C SER A 57 -18.72 -22.81 -8.06
N LYS A 58 -17.82 -23.72 -7.63
CA LYS A 58 -18.06 -25.17 -7.67
C LYS A 58 -19.24 -25.58 -6.77
N PHE A 59 -19.34 -25.01 -5.58
CA PHE A 59 -20.43 -25.28 -4.64
C PHE A 59 -21.78 -24.86 -5.23
N LEU A 60 -21.89 -23.62 -5.71
CA LEU A 60 -23.13 -23.10 -6.32
C LEU A 60 -23.50 -23.86 -7.60
N HIS A 61 -22.51 -24.27 -8.40
CA HIS A 61 -22.76 -25.14 -9.55
C HIS A 61 -23.30 -26.51 -9.14
N SER A 62 -22.79 -27.10 -8.06
CA SER A 62 -23.29 -28.39 -7.54
C SER A 62 -24.70 -28.34 -6.97
N GLU A 63 -25.17 -27.16 -6.55
CA GLU A 63 -26.58 -26.93 -6.16
C GLU A 63 -27.52 -26.77 -7.36
N GLY A 64 -27.02 -26.84 -8.61
CA GLY A 64 -27.83 -26.68 -9.82
C GLY A 64 -28.22 -25.24 -10.12
N ARG A 65 -27.49 -24.25 -9.58
CA ARG A 65 -27.73 -22.83 -9.89
C ARG A 65 -27.41 -22.52 -11.36
N GLU A 66 -28.12 -21.53 -11.90
CA GLU A 66 -27.87 -21.05 -13.25
C GLU A 66 -26.47 -20.45 -13.38
N PHE A 67 -25.94 -20.43 -14.61
CA PHE A 67 -24.62 -19.88 -14.94
C PHE A 67 -24.42 -18.46 -14.40
N ALA A 68 -25.44 -17.61 -14.56
CA ALA A 68 -25.40 -16.23 -14.12
C ALA A 68 -25.17 -16.12 -12.60
N ASP A 69 -25.77 -17.02 -11.81
CA ASP A 69 -25.72 -16.96 -10.35
C ASP A 69 -24.37 -17.44 -9.82
N TYR A 70 -23.91 -18.64 -10.21
CA TYR A 70 -22.69 -19.18 -9.63
C TYR A 70 -21.43 -18.40 -10.09
N ALA A 71 -21.41 -17.90 -11.33
CA ALA A 71 -20.34 -17.05 -11.81
C ALA A 71 -20.45 -15.63 -11.22
N GLY A 72 -21.65 -15.04 -11.23
CA GLY A 72 -21.89 -13.68 -10.77
C GLY A 72 -21.56 -13.49 -9.29
N ILE A 73 -22.08 -14.37 -8.42
CA ILE A 73 -21.83 -14.31 -6.97
C ILE A 73 -20.34 -14.48 -6.67
N SER A 74 -19.68 -15.43 -7.32
CA SER A 74 -18.26 -15.69 -7.13
C SER A 74 -17.39 -14.50 -7.56
N MET A 75 -17.75 -13.84 -8.67
CA MET A 75 -17.05 -12.64 -9.15
C MET A 75 -17.31 -11.42 -8.26
N MET A 76 -18.53 -11.26 -7.71
CA MET A 76 -18.83 -10.22 -6.73
C MET A 76 -17.99 -10.39 -5.46
N LEU A 77 -17.88 -11.62 -4.94
CA LEU A 77 -17.02 -11.92 -3.79
C LEU A 77 -15.56 -11.60 -4.10
N PHE A 78 -15.06 -12.03 -5.27
CA PHE A 78 -13.70 -11.70 -5.71
C PHE A 78 -13.44 -10.19 -5.71
N ALA A 79 -14.35 -9.41 -6.32
CA ALA A 79 -14.22 -7.97 -6.42
C ALA A 79 -14.27 -7.30 -5.04
N PHE A 80 -15.17 -7.72 -4.16
CA PHE A 80 -15.31 -7.17 -2.82
C PHE A 80 -14.06 -7.41 -1.97
N TYR A 81 -13.56 -8.64 -1.92
CA TYR A 81 -12.35 -8.96 -1.15
C TYR A 81 -11.08 -8.34 -1.75
N SER A 82 -10.98 -8.27 -3.08
CA SER A 82 -9.87 -7.57 -3.74
C SER A 82 -9.87 -6.09 -3.40
N TRP A 83 -11.04 -5.45 -3.44
CA TRP A 83 -11.20 -4.06 -3.03
C TRP A 83 -10.80 -3.85 -1.57
N ALA A 84 -11.27 -4.70 -0.65
CA ALA A 84 -10.94 -4.61 0.76
C ALA A 84 -9.44 -4.82 1.03
N ALA A 85 -8.79 -5.77 0.34
CA ALA A 85 -7.36 -6.02 0.45
C ALA A 85 -6.53 -4.80 0.02
N ILE A 86 -6.87 -4.18 -1.12
CA ILE A 86 -6.23 -2.95 -1.60
C ILE A 86 -6.46 -1.79 -0.62
N GLN A 87 -7.71 -1.61 -0.18
CA GLN A 87 -8.14 -0.44 0.56
C GLN A 87 -7.62 -0.41 2.00
N PHE A 88 -7.55 -1.57 2.67
CA PHE A 88 -7.24 -1.65 4.10
C PHE A 88 -5.92 -2.35 4.41
N TYR A 89 -5.57 -3.41 3.66
CA TYR A 89 -4.42 -4.24 4.01
C TYR A 89 -3.14 -3.75 3.32
N TRP A 90 -3.12 -3.72 1.98
CA TRP A 90 -1.91 -3.35 1.23
C TRP A 90 -1.61 -1.85 1.30
N SER A 91 -2.63 -0.99 1.27
CA SER A 91 -2.45 0.44 1.54
C SER A 91 -1.86 0.69 2.94
N GLY A 92 -2.27 -0.09 3.94
CA GLY A 92 -1.77 -0.01 5.32
C GLY A 92 -0.27 -0.27 5.42
N ILE A 93 0.24 -1.30 4.73
CA ILE A 93 1.67 -1.62 4.68
C ILE A 93 2.48 -0.43 4.10
N ALA A 94 1.96 0.24 3.06
CA ALA A 94 2.62 1.41 2.49
C ALA A 94 2.60 2.61 3.44
N ILE A 95 1.50 2.84 4.14
CA ILE A 95 1.40 3.92 5.14
C ILE A 95 2.36 3.67 6.29
N GLU A 96 2.45 2.42 6.77
CA GLU A 96 3.41 2.03 7.79
C GLU A 96 4.85 2.28 7.33
N PHE A 97 5.19 1.91 6.10
CA PHE A 97 6.50 2.20 5.51
C PHE A 97 6.80 3.71 5.47
N LEU A 98 5.84 4.54 5.05
CA LEU A 98 5.99 5.99 5.05
C LEU A 98 6.16 6.55 6.49
N GLY A 99 5.46 5.97 7.46
CA GLY A 99 5.66 6.28 8.88
C GLY A 99 7.08 5.96 9.35
N HIS A 100 7.61 4.80 8.96
CA HIS A 100 9.00 4.43 9.26
C HIS A 100 10.00 5.35 8.56
N ALA A 101 9.78 5.72 7.30
CA ALA A 101 10.64 6.66 6.57
C ALA A 101 10.67 8.03 7.27
N ASN A 102 9.52 8.52 7.74
CA ASN A 102 9.42 9.75 8.53
C ASN A 102 10.19 9.65 9.86
N ALA A 103 10.02 8.54 10.59
CA ALA A 103 10.69 8.34 11.88
C ALA A 103 12.20 8.17 11.75
N MET A 104 12.67 7.55 10.66
CA MET A 104 14.07 7.20 10.46
C MET A 104 14.88 8.32 9.82
N PHE A 105 14.34 8.97 8.79
CA PHE A 105 15.04 9.99 8.00
C PHE A 105 14.48 11.39 8.26
N GLY A 106 13.16 11.56 8.20
CA GLY A 106 12.50 12.83 8.42
C GLY A 106 11.30 13.07 7.49
N PRO A 107 10.55 14.17 7.72
CA PRO A 107 9.32 14.45 6.99
C PRO A 107 9.54 14.80 5.53
N LYS A 108 10.63 15.50 5.17
CA LYS A 108 10.87 15.84 3.76
C LYS A 108 11.20 14.59 2.95
N THR A 109 11.99 13.68 3.51
CA THR A 109 12.31 12.40 2.88
C THR A 109 11.07 11.54 2.68
N ARG A 110 10.17 11.47 3.68
CA ARG A 110 8.86 10.81 3.55
C ARG A 110 8.05 11.39 2.40
N ASP A 111 7.96 12.72 2.33
CA ASP A 111 7.14 13.42 1.35
C ASP A 111 7.64 13.21 -0.07
N THR A 112 8.95 13.31 -0.29
CA THR A 112 9.55 13.02 -1.59
C THR A 112 9.38 11.55 -1.99
N ALA A 113 9.51 10.60 -1.04
CA ALA A 113 9.26 9.19 -1.32
C ALA A 113 7.80 8.93 -1.74
N LEU A 114 6.84 9.59 -1.08
CA LEU A 114 5.43 9.52 -1.47
C LEU A 114 5.22 10.11 -2.87
N GLU A 115 5.75 11.29 -3.17
CA GLU A 115 5.62 11.95 -4.47
C GLU A 115 6.22 11.10 -5.61
N CYS A 116 7.46 10.62 -5.45
CA CYS A 116 8.09 9.72 -6.41
C CYS A 116 7.27 8.44 -6.62
N SER A 117 6.73 7.86 -5.54
CA SER A 117 5.87 6.67 -5.64
C SER A 117 4.57 6.96 -6.38
N LEU A 118 3.95 8.12 -6.18
CA LEU A 118 2.69 8.49 -6.85
C LEU A 118 2.88 8.78 -8.34
N GLU A 119 4.07 9.25 -8.71
CA GLU A 119 4.54 9.44 -10.09
C GLU A 119 5.07 8.15 -10.73
N GLY A 120 5.24 7.08 -9.94
CA GLY A 120 5.78 5.80 -10.41
C GLY A 120 7.29 5.83 -10.71
N LYS A 121 8.01 6.82 -10.18
CA LYS A 121 9.46 6.97 -10.30
C LYS A 121 10.18 6.13 -9.24
N PRO A 122 11.37 5.60 -9.55
CA PRO A 122 12.21 4.98 -8.53
C PRO A 122 12.66 6.02 -7.50
N PHE A 123 12.86 5.60 -6.26
CA PHE A 123 13.39 6.44 -5.20
C PHE A 123 14.34 5.64 -4.32
N ASP A 124 15.36 6.32 -3.79
CA ASP A 124 16.27 5.78 -2.77
C ASP A 124 16.17 6.68 -1.53
N LEU A 125 15.68 6.14 -0.41
CA LEU A 125 15.48 6.89 0.83
C LEU A 125 16.78 7.48 1.39
N VAL A 126 17.91 6.76 1.27
CA VAL A 126 19.20 7.19 1.81
C VAL A 126 19.76 8.31 0.95
N GLN A 127 19.71 8.17 -0.37
CA GLN A 127 20.17 9.23 -1.26
C GLN A 127 19.28 10.47 -1.16
N THR A 128 17.97 10.29 -1.09
CA THR A 128 16.99 11.37 -0.96
C THR A 128 17.19 12.16 0.34
N SER A 129 17.35 11.46 1.47
CA SER A 129 17.62 12.12 2.77
C SER A 129 18.95 12.88 2.79
N LYS A 130 19.97 12.40 2.08
CA LYS A 130 21.24 13.14 1.92
C LYS A 130 21.05 14.42 1.10
N MET A 131 20.33 14.35 -0.02
CA MET A 131 20.04 15.53 -0.86
C MET A 131 19.21 16.58 -0.11
N LEU A 132 18.28 16.16 0.73
CA LEU A 132 17.41 17.04 1.51
C LEU A 132 18.05 17.54 2.81
N GLY A 133 19.27 17.11 3.13
CA GLY A 133 19.99 17.48 4.34
C GLY A 133 19.47 16.83 5.63
N GLU A 134 18.51 15.91 5.55
CA GLU A 134 17.93 15.25 6.74
C GLU A 134 18.78 14.06 7.21
N TYR A 135 19.67 13.53 6.37
CA TYR A 135 20.45 12.32 6.68
C TYR A 135 21.36 12.48 7.91
N ALA A 136 22.07 13.60 8.06
CA ALA A 136 23.07 13.77 9.10
C ALA A 136 22.49 13.68 10.53
N ASP A 137 21.31 14.23 10.73
CA ASP A 137 20.62 14.23 12.04
C ASP A 137 19.65 13.06 12.23
N SER A 138 19.46 12.27 11.17
CA SER A 138 18.52 11.16 11.10
C SER A 138 18.82 10.06 12.14
N ARG A 139 17.77 9.39 12.62
CA ARG A 139 17.93 8.20 13.49
C ARG A 139 18.65 7.07 12.76
N TYR A 140 18.47 6.99 11.44
CA TYR A 140 19.15 6.02 10.60
C TYR A 140 20.67 6.23 10.58
N ALA A 141 21.17 7.45 10.39
CA ALA A 141 22.60 7.70 10.41
C ALA A 141 23.21 7.40 11.79
N LYS A 142 22.48 7.69 12.87
CA LYS A 142 22.90 7.39 14.25
C LYS A 142 22.93 5.89 14.55
N SER A 143 22.00 5.11 13.99
CA SER A 143 21.99 3.65 14.17
C SER A 143 23.04 2.93 13.33
N VAL A 144 23.36 3.45 12.14
CA VAL A 144 24.40 2.90 11.25
C VAL A 144 25.81 3.35 11.65
N GLY A 145 25.94 4.54 12.25
CA GLY A 145 27.20 5.11 12.75
C GLY A 145 27.58 4.69 14.18
N GLY A 146 26.86 3.74 14.78
CA GLY A 146 27.00 3.34 16.19
C GLY A 146 28.18 2.41 16.48
N THR A 147 29.41 2.91 16.35
CA THR A 147 30.44 2.91 17.42
C THR A 147 31.53 3.90 16.99
N PRO A 148 31.72 5.04 17.67
CA PRO A 148 33.07 5.58 17.77
C PRO A 148 33.86 4.55 18.58
N LYS A 149 34.87 3.94 17.96
CA LYS A 149 35.91 3.23 18.72
C LYS A 149 36.52 4.27 19.66
N ALA A 150 36.31 4.09 20.96
CA ALA A 150 37.11 4.71 22.00
C ALA A 150 38.55 4.20 21.90
#